data_AF-A0A2C9SWM0-F1
#
_entry.id   AF-A0A2C9SWM0-F1
#
_cell.length_a   1.000
_cell.length_b   1.000
_cell.length_c   1.000
_cell.angle_alpha   90.00
_cell.angle_beta   90.00
_cell.angle_gamma   90.00
#
_symmetry.space_group_name_H-M   'P 1'
#
loop_
_entity.id
_entity.type
_entity.pdbx_description
1 polymer ?
#
loop_
_entity_poly.entity_id
_entity_poly.type
_entity_poly.pdbx_seq_one_letter_code
_entity_poly.pdbx_strand_id
1 'polypeptide(L)'
;MFSACATIDAEDRCRNAELAIGDELRAALEAFPGVFCSAEEAAMVLAEEVDELWDEVRANRIGRARAEAVQVGAMALRFVADLYESGPASQRYAAAARECHCAIGDVGPVGRTLASSHEGFGYLKREYESLWSAVRFDDPARPAAVRVAAMAVRFIAEISGRSPMQGLVR
;
A
#
# COMPACT_ATOMS: atom_id res chain seq x y z
N MET A 1 19.18 9.83 23.43
CA MET A 1 19.21 10.96 22.45
C MET A 1 19.21 10.47 20.99
N PHE A 2 18.64 9.30 20.68
CA PHE A 2 18.60 8.70 19.32
C PHE A 2 17.22 8.82 18.62
N SER A 3 16.29 9.63 19.16
CA SER A 3 14.87 9.47 18.87
C SER A 3 14.30 10.36 17.76
N ALA A 4 14.76 11.61 17.60
CA ALA A 4 14.13 12.54 16.64
C ALA A 4 14.57 12.30 15.19
N CYS A 5 15.86 12.04 14.96
CA CYS A 5 16.40 11.84 13.62
C CYS A 5 15.88 10.56 12.94
N ALA A 6 15.67 9.48 13.72
CA ALA A 6 15.14 8.22 13.21
C ALA A 6 13.65 8.31 12.84
N THR A 7 12.88 9.12 13.57
CA THR A 7 11.48 9.41 13.26
C THR A 7 11.36 10.23 11.97
N ILE A 8 12.17 11.29 11.82
CA ILE A 8 12.19 12.11 10.60
C ILE A 8 12.52 11.26 9.36
N ASP A 9 13.52 10.39 9.46
CA ASP A 9 13.92 9.48 8.38
C ASP A 9 12.82 8.45 8.05
N ALA A 10 12.05 7.98 9.03
CA ALA A 10 10.90 7.11 8.80
C ALA A 10 9.75 7.86 8.10
N GLU A 11 9.43 9.08 8.55
CA GLU A 11 8.42 9.94 7.92
C GLU A 11 8.80 10.28 6.47
N ASP A 12 10.06 10.58 6.20
CA ASP A 12 10.56 10.85 4.85
C ASP A 12 10.42 9.62 3.93
N ARG A 13 10.69 8.41 4.45
CA ARG A 13 10.49 7.17 3.67
C ARG A 13 9.02 6.90 3.37
N CYS A 14 8.12 7.11 4.34
CA CYS A 14 6.68 6.99 4.11
C CYS A 14 6.21 8.01 3.06
N ARG A 15 6.66 9.27 3.17
CA ARG A 15 6.34 10.31 2.19
C ARG A 15 6.81 9.94 0.78
N ASN A 16 8.03 9.40 0.65
CA ASN A 16 8.55 8.95 -0.65
C ASN A 16 7.72 7.79 -1.23
N ALA A 17 7.23 6.88 -0.39
CA ALA A 17 6.34 5.81 -0.81
C ALA A 17 4.97 6.33 -1.26
N GLU A 18 4.39 7.29 -0.54
CA GLU A 18 3.14 7.96 -0.93
C GLU A 18 3.28 8.69 -2.27
N LEU A 19 4.41 9.37 -2.51
CA LEU A 19 4.69 10.02 -3.79
C LEU A 19 4.76 9.00 -4.93
N ALA A 20 5.44 7.87 -4.73
CA ALA A 20 5.52 6.81 -5.72
C ALA A 20 4.13 6.22 -6.05
N ILE A 21 3.30 5.99 -5.04
CA ILE A 21 1.90 5.57 -5.21
C ILE A 21 1.10 6.63 -5.96
N GLY A 22 1.31 7.92 -5.68
CA GLY A 22 0.64 9.02 -6.39
C GLY A 22 1.04 9.13 -7.86
N ASP A 23 2.31 8.83 -8.18
CA ASP A 23 2.79 8.76 -9.56
C ASP A 23 2.19 7.58 -10.32
N GLU A 24 2.15 6.40 -9.70
CA GLU A 24 1.51 5.21 -10.28
C GLU A 24 0.01 5.40 -10.48
N LEU A 25 -0.68 5.97 -9.48
CA LEU A 25 -2.10 6.31 -9.59
C LEU A 25 -2.37 7.22 -10.80
N ARG A 26 -1.50 8.20 -11.04
CA ARG A 26 -1.63 9.08 -12.22
C ARG A 26 -1.48 8.30 -13.51
N ALA A 27 -0.46 7.44 -13.62
CA ALA A 27 -0.25 6.59 -14.78
C ALA A 27 -1.44 5.63 -15.02
N ALA A 28 -1.96 5.02 -13.96
CA ALA A 28 -3.13 4.16 -14.03
C ALA A 28 -4.39 4.90 -14.51
N LEU A 29 -4.60 6.15 -14.09
CA LEU A 29 -5.73 6.96 -14.54
C LEU A 29 -5.60 7.43 -16.00
N GLU A 30 -4.37 7.62 -16.48
CA GLU A 30 -4.11 7.90 -17.90
C GLU A 30 -4.38 6.67 -18.77
N ALA A 31 -4.00 5.48 -18.32
CA ALA A 31 -4.25 4.22 -19.03
C ALA A 31 -5.71 3.77 -18.93
N PHE A 32 -6.35 3.97 -17.78
CA PHE A 32 -7.68 3.50 -17.43
C PHE A 32 -8.52 4.62 -16.80
N PRO A 33 -9.04 5.57 -17.61
CA PRO A 33 -9.71 6.77 -17.09
C PRO A 33 -11.11 6.51 -16.50
N GLY A 34 -11.67 5.31 -16.72
CA GLY A 34 -12.95 4.91 -16.13
C GLY A 34 -12.83 4.67 -14.63
N VAL A 35 -13.90 4.97 -13.89
CA VAL A 35 -14.03 4.56 -12.49
C VAL A 35 -14.50 3.11 -12.40
N PHE A 36 -14.16 2.42 -11.31
CA PHE A 36 -14.69 1.07 -11.07
C PHE A 36 -16.22 1.06 -11.01
N CYS A 37 -16.84 0.02 -11.58
CA CYS A 37 -18.29 -0.12 -11.59
C CYS A 37 -18.81 -0.82 -10.34
N SER A 38 -17.97 -1.59 -9.65
CA SER A 38 -18.34 -2.35 -8.45
C SER A 38 -17.18 -2.59 -7.51
N ALA A 39 -17.50 -2.86 -6.23
CA ALA A 39 -16.52 -3.26 -5.23
C ALA A 39 -15.85 -4.61 -5.55
N GLU A 40 -16.60 -5.55 -6.14
CA GLU A 40 -16.08 -6.85 -6.58
C GLU A 40 -15.00 -6.67 -7.66
N GLU A 41 -15.29 -5.87 -8.70
CA GLU A 41 -14.33 -5.54 -9.77
C GLU A 41 -13.07 -4.89 -9.19
N ALA A 42 -13.24 -3.86 -8.37
CA ALA A 42 -12.11 -3.14 -7.76
C ALA A 42 -11.27 -4.04 -6.85
N ALA A 43 -11.91 -4.93 -6.07
CA ALA A 43 -11.21 -5.88 -5.22
C ALA A 43 -10.43 -6.92 -6.03
N MET A 44 -10.99 -7.40 -7.14
CA MET A 44 -10.32 -8.39 -7.99
C MET A 44 -9.14 -7.80 -8.78
N VAL A 45 -9.25 -6.55 -9.25
CA VAL A 45 -8.10 -5.85 -9.85
C VAL A 45 -7.00 -5.64 -8.80
N LEU A 46 -7.38 -5.24 -7.58
CA LEU A 46 -6.42 -5.13 -6.48
C LEU A 46 -5.81 -6.51 -6.10
N ALA A 47 -6.57 -7.60 -6.24
CA ALA A 47 -6.09 -8.96 -5.97
C ALA A 47 -4.93 -9.34 -6.89
N GLU A 48 -5.02 -8.98 -8.17
CA GLU A 48 -3.98 -9.22 -9.18
C GLU A 48 -2.65 -8.58 -8.73
N GLU A 49 -2.68 -7.31 -8.33
CA GLU A 49 -1.49 -6.60 -7.81
C GLU A 49 -0.92 -7.25 -6.53
N VAL A 50 -1.79 -7.76 -5.66
CA VAL A 50 -1.38 -8.47 -4.43
C VAL A 50 -0.71 -9.80 -4.77
N ASP A 51 -1.20 -10.53 -5.77
CA ASP A 51 -0.61 -11.79 -6.23
C ASP A 51 0.73 -11.55 -6.95
N GLU A 52 0.84 -10.50 -7.78
CA GLU A 52 2.10 -10.11 -8.41
C GLU A 52 3.15 -9.70 -7.36
N LEU A 53 2.75 -8.91 -6.36
CA LEU A 53 3.60 -8.61 -5.21
C LEU A 53 4.11 -9.89 -4.54
N TRP A 54 3.24 -10.88 -4.34
CA TRP A 54 3.63 -12.15 -3.75
C TRP A 54 4.65 -12.90 -4.59
N ASP A 55 4.47 -12.92 -5.91
CA ASP A 55 5.40 -13.56 -6.85
C ASP A 55 6.81 -12.95 -6.77
N GLU A 56 6.90 -11.63 -6.66
CA GLU A 56 8.18 -10.95 -6.51
C GLU A 56 8.80 -11.17 -5.12
N VAL A 57 7.99 -11.23 -4.05
CA VAL A 57 8.44 -11.55 -2.69
C VAL A 57 8.99 -12.98 -2.62
N ARG A 58 8.26 -13.96 -3.14
CA ARG A 58 8.68 -15.37 -3.19
C ARG A 58 9.97 -15.56 -3.99
N ALA A 59 10.11 -14.82 -5.08
CA ALA A 59 11.30 -14.84 -5.90
C ALA A 59 12.48 -14.02 -5.33
N ASN A 60 12.31 -13.40 -4.15
CA ASN A 60 13.30 -12.54 -3.49
C ASN A 60 13.75 -11.34 -4.36
N ARG A 61 12.84 -10.82 -5.19
CA ARG A 61 13.09 -9.72 -6.12
C ARG A 61 12.64 -8.39 -5.51
N ILE A 62 13.32 -7.97 -4.44
CA ILE A 62 12.88 -6.86 -3.57
C ILE A 62 12.58 -5.56 -4.33
N GLY A 63 13.39 -5.20 -5.33
CA GLY A 63 13.13 -4.00 -6.13
C GLY A 63 11.79 -4.06 -6.88
N ARG A 64 11.46 -5.24 -7.44
CA ARG A 64 10.21 -5.48 -8.15
C ARG A 64 9.04 -5.62 -7.18
N ALA A 65 9.22 -6.32 -6.05
CA ALA A 65 8.22 -6.37 -4.99
C ALA A 65 7.82 -4.98 -4.49
N ARG A 66 8.76 -4.03 -4.40
CA ARG A 66 8.42 -2.64 -4.07
C ARG A 66 7.63 -1.94 -5.17
N ALA A 67 7.88 -2.27 -6.45
CA ALA A 67 7.10 -1.75 -7.57
C ALA A 67 5.66 -2.31 -7.53
N GLU A 68 5.48 -3.61 -7.30
CA GLU A 68 4.13 -4.18 -7.18
C GLU A 68 3.39 -3.63 -5.95
N ALA A 69 4.09 -3.39 -4.83
CA ALA A 69 3.50 -2.72 -3.68
C ALA A 69 3.04 -1.28 -4.01
N VAL A 70 3.73 -0.58 -4.92
CA VAL A 70 3.28 0.73 -5.42
C VAL A 70 1.97 0.60 -6.20
N GLN A 71 1.86 -0.41 -7.08
CA GLN A 71 0.62 -0.71 -7.81
C GLN A 71 -0.53 -1.09 -6.87
N VAL A 72 -0.30 -1.96 -5.88
CA VAL A 72 -1.26 -2.28 -4.81
C VAL A 72 -1.75 -1.01 -4.11
N GLY A 73 -0.85 -0.12 -3.72
CA GLY A 73 -1.20 1.15 -3.09
C GLY A 73 -2.08 2.02 -3.99
N ALA A 74 -1.74 2.13 -5.28
CA ALA A 74 -2.50 2.91 -6.25
C ALA A 74 -3.91 2.32 -6.47
N MET A 75 -4.03 1.00 -6.62
CA MET A 75 -5.32 0.34 -6.81
C MET A 75 -6.20 0.40 -5.56
N ALA A 76 -5.62 0.33 -4.36
CA ALA A 76 -6.35 0.54 -3.11
C ALA A 76 -6.85 1.99 -2.96
N LEU A 77 -6.08 3.00 -3.38
CA LEU A 77 -6.57 4.38 -3.44
C LEU A 77 -7.70 4.56 -4.46
N ARG A 78 -7.61 3.89 -5.63
CA ARG A 78 -8.71 3.87 -6.59
C ARG A 78 -9.96 3.21 -6.04
N PHE A 79 -9.84 2.08 -5.34
CA PHE A 79 -10.97 1.43 -4.68
C PHE A 79 -11.75 2.42 -3.80
N VAL A 80 -11.05 3.18 -2.96
CA VAL A 80 -11.68 4.18 -2.08
C VAL A 80 -12.27 5.34 -2.90
N ALA A 81 -11.47 5.94 -3.76
CA ALA A 81 -11.85 7.17 -4.46
C ALA A 81 -12.94 6.96 -5.52
N ASP A 82 -12.93 5.82 -6.23
CA ASP A 82 -13.87 5.55 -7.32
C ASP A 82 -15.24 5.11 -6.79
N LEU A 83 -15.28 4.40 -5.66
CA LEU A 83 -16.50 3.81 -5.13
C LEU A 83 -17.15 4.62 -3.99
N TYR A 84 -16.38 5.39 -3.23
CA TYR A 84 -16.86 6.03 -1.98
C TYR A 84 -16.75 7.55 -1.96
N GLU A 85 -16.10 8.16 -2.94
CA GLU A 85 -15.91 9.61 -2.99
C GLU A 85 -16.69 10.22 -4.16
N SER A 86 -17.15 11.45 -3.97
CA SER A 86 -17.90 12.22 -4.97
C SER A 86 -17.16 13.50 -5.35
N GLY A 87 -17.43 13.99 -6.55
CA GLY A 87 -16.86 15.24 -7.07
C GLY A 87 -15.65 15.04 -7.99
N PRO A 88 -14.85 16.10 -8.22
CA PRO A 88 -13.73 16.06 -9.15
C PRO A 88 -12.70 14.99 -8.76
N ALA A 89 -12.15 14.30 -9.77
CA ALA A 89 -11.15 13.25 -9.59
C ALA A 89 -10.02 13.65 -8.60
N SER A 90 -9.43 14.83 -8.78
CA SER A 90 -8.37 15.33 -7.90
C SER A 90 -8.77 15.41 -6.42
N GLN A 91 -10.03 15.74 -6.12
CA GLN A 91 -10.53 15.81 -4.75
C GLN A 91 -10.76 14.42 -4.17
N ARG A 92 -11.34 13.50 -4.96
CA ARG A 92 -11.59 12.11 -4.56
C ARG A 92 -10.30 11.40 -4.18
N TYR A 93 -9.28 11.44 -5.05
CA TYR A 93 -8.00 10.79 -4.79
C TYR A 93 -7.21 11.48 -3.67
N ALA A 94 -7.29 12.81 -3.54
CA ALA A 94 -6.67 13.51 -2.41
C ALA A 94 -7.34 13.14 -1.07
N ALA A 95 -8.66 12.88 -1.05
CA ALA A 95 -9.35 12.40 0.14
C ALA A 95 -8.89 10.99 0.53
N ALA A 96 -8.86 10.06 -0.42
CA ALA A 96 -8.35 8.70 -0.21
C ALA A 96 -6.89 8.70 0.29
N ALA A 97 -6.02 9.53 -0.31
CA ALA A 97 -4.61 9.63 0.10
C ALA A 97 -4.45 10.16 1.53
N ARG A 98 -5.26 11.15 1.95
CA ARG A 98 -5.25 11.63 3.35
C ARG A 98 -5.68 10.55 4.33
N GLU A 99 -6.71 9.79 3.98
CA GLU A 99 -7.20 8.70 4.83
C GLU A 99 -6.14 7.58 4.96
N CYS A 100 -5.48 7.22 3.85
CA CYS A 100 -4.32 6.34 3.83
C CYS A 100 -3.22 6.82 4.78
N HIS A 101 -2.81 8.09 4.65
CA HIS A 101 -1.76 8.69 5.48
C HIS A 101 -2.04 8.53 6.98
N CYS A 102 -3.28 8.84 7.39
CA CYS A 102 -3.71 8.71 8.79
C CYS A 102 -3.64 7.26 9.30
N ALA A 103 -3.82 6.27 8.42
CA ALA A 103 -3.87 4.85 8.80
C ALA A 103 -2.50 4.15 8.81
N ILE A 104 -1.41 4.80 8.36
CA ILE A 104 -0.06 4.18 8.29
C ILE A 104 0.39 3.67 9.67
N GLY A 105 0.09 4.41 10.74
CA GLY A 105 0.44 4.02 12.11
C GLY A 105 -0.31 2.80 12.66
N ASP A 106 -1.44 2.44 12.03
CA ASP A 106 -2.42 1.47 12.55
C ASP A 106 -2.38 0.11 11.84
N VAL A 107 -1.46 -0.07 10.89
CA VAL A 107 -1.26 -1.31 10.12
C VAL A 107 0.11 -1.90 10.40
N GLY A 108 0.31 -3.18 10.10
CA GLY A 108 1.59 -3.87 10.34
C GLY A 108 1.89 -4.17 11.82
N PRO A 109 3.16 -4.47 12.16
CA PRO A 109 3.57 -4.69 13.55
C PRO A 109 3.61 -3.38 14.34
N VAL A 110 3.13 -3.42 15.58
CA VAL A 110 3.07 -2.25 16.48
C VAL A 110 4.44 -1.98 17.10
N GLY A 111 4.88 -0.71 17.06
CA GLY A 111 6.09 -0.25 17.77
C GLY A 111 7.42 -0.71 17.17
N ARG A 112 7.40 -1.36 15.99
CA ARG A 112 8.61 -1.76 15.27
C ARG A 112 8.41 -1.75 13.75
N THR A 113 9.53 -1.80 13.04
CA THR A 113 9.53 -2.00 11.58
C THR A 113 9.28 -3.46 11.22
N LEU A 114 8.95 -3.68 9.95
CA LEU A 114 8.92 -4.97 9.29
C LEU A 114 10.29 -5.64 9.36
N ALA A 115 10.29 -6.92 9.68
CA ALA A 115 11.46 -7.77 9.77
C ALA A 115 11.90 -8.31 8.39
N SER A 116 10.96 -8.46 7.46
CA SER A 116 11.23 -8.96 6.10
C SER A 116 10.10 -8.63 5.12
N SER A 117 10.38 -8.81 3.83
CA SER A 117 9.35 -8.72 2.77
C SER A 117 8.23 -9.75 2.95
N HIS A 118 8.53 -10.94 3.49
CA HIS A 118 7.51 -11.96 3.77
C HIS A 118 6.56 -11.53 4.90
N GLU A 119 7.11 -10.93 5.97
CA GLU A 119 6.29 -10.37 7.05
C GLU A 119 5.43 -9.22 6.52
N GLY A 120 6.04 -8.30 5.75
CA GLY A 120 5.33 -7.19 5.11
C GLY A 120 4.17 -7.66 4.24
N PHE A 121 4.42 -8.65 3.39
CA PHE A 121 3.38 -9.26 2.56
C PHE A 121 2.29 -9.92 3.41
N GLY A 122 2.64 -10.65 4.48
CA GLY A 122 1.66 -11.29 5.35
C GLY A 122 0.68 -10.30 5.98
N TYR A 123 1.18 -9.14 6.42
CA TYR A 123 0.32 -8.07 6.91
C TYR A 123 -0.54 -7.46 5.80
N LEU A 124 0.04 -7.18 4.63
CA LEU A 124 -0.68 -6.62 3.49
C LEU A 124 -1.81 -7.56 3.02
N LYS A 125 -1.50 -8.85 2.86
CA LYS A 125 -2.48 -9.88 2.50
C LYS A 125 -3.61 -9.97 3.51
N ARG A 126 -3.33 -9.85 4.81
CA ARG A 126 -4.36 -9.84 5.85
C ARG A 126 -5.33 -8.65 5.70
N GLU A 127 -4.81 -7.46 5.40
CA GLU A 127 -5.67 -6.30 5.15
C GLU A 127 -6.51 -6.51 3.87
N TYR A 128 -5.93 -7.10 2.82
CA TYR A 128 -6.66 -7.46 1.60
C TYR A 128 -7.73 -8.54 1.84
N GLU A 129 -7.43 -9.58 2.61
CA GLU A 129 -8.42 -10.61 2.97
C GLU A 129 -9.58 -10.02 3.79
N SER A 130 -9.30 -9.02 4.63
CA SER A 130 -10.33 -8.27 5.36
C SER A 130 -11.21 -7.45 4.40
N LEU A 131 -10.58 -6.81 3.41
CA LEU A 131 -11.29 -6.10 2.33
C LEU A 131 -12.19 -7.05 1.54
N TRP A 132 -11.63 -8.17 1.10
CA TRP A 132 -12.37 -9.18 0.33
C TRP A 132 -13.54 -9.76 1.11
N SER A 133 -13.35 -10.04 2.40
CA SER A 133 -14.44 -10.44 3.29
C SER A 133 -15.53 -9.38 3.32
N ALA A 134 -15.16 -8.10 3.46
CA ALA A 134 -16.14 -7.03 3.53
C ALA A 134 -16.94 -6.89 2.23
N VAL A 135 -16.28 -6.97 1.07
CA VAL A 135 -16.94 -6.96 -0.25
C VAL A 135 -17.91 -8.13 -0.39
N ARG A 136 -17.46 -9.34 -0.04
CA ARG A 136 -18.27 -10.57 -0.16
C ARG A 136 -19.54 -10.55 0.69
N PHE A 137 -19.48 -9.91 1.85
CA PHE A 137 -20.58 -9.91 2.82
C PHE A 137 -21.32 -8.57 2.89
N ASP A 138 -21.09 -7.66 1.93
CA ASP A 138 -21.66 -6.30 1.89
C ASP A 138 -21.41 -5.47 3.18
N ASP A 139 -20.30 -5.75 3.87
CA ASP A 139 -19.83 -4.93 4.99
C ASP A 139 -19.10 -3.67 4.48
N PRO A 140 -18.91 -2.64 5.33
CA PRO A 140 -18.13 -1.46 4.95
C PRO A 140 -16.69 -1.81 4.53
N ALA A 141 -16.42 -1.80 3.24
CA ALA A 141 -15.13 -2.20 2.66
C ALA A 141 -14.09 -1.06 2.64
N ARG A 142 -14.53 0.21 2.65
CA ARG A 142 -13.65 1.39 2.63
C ARG A 142 -12.53 1.36 3.69
N PRO A 143 -12.80 1.09 5.00
CA PRO A 143 -11.74 1.05 6.01
C PRO A 143 -10.68 -0.01 5.71
N ALA A 144 -11.07 -1.17 5.18
CA ALA A 144 -10.12 -2.22 4.84
C ALA A 144 -9.26 -1.83 3.61
N ALA A 145 -9.85 -1.20 2.59
CA ALA A 145 -9.11 -0.70 1.43
C ALA A 145 -8.07 0.36 1.81
N VAL A 146 -8.42 1.29 2.72
CA VAL A 146 -7.49 2.27 3.28
C VAL A 146 -6.31 1.58 3.97
N ARG A 147 -6.58 0.52 4.73
CA ARG A 147 -5.54 -0.25 5.44
C ARG A 147 -4.64 -1.02 4.48
N VAL A 148 -5.15 -1.50 3.35
CA VAL A 148 -4.30 -2.06 2.27
C VAL A 148 -3.34 -1.00 1.73
N ALA A 149 -3.85 0.20 1.39
CA ALA A 149 -3.02 1.30 0.91
C ALA A 149 -1.95 1.72 1.94
N ALA A 150 -2.32 1.83 3.21
CA ALA A 150 -1.41 2.17 4.30
C ALA A 150 -0.33 1.09 4.49
N MET A 151 -0.69 -0.19 4.37
CA MET A 151 0.26 -1.29 4.50
C MET A 151 1.21 -1.36 3.31
N ALA A 152 0.75 -1.00 2.11
CA ALA A 152 1.60 -0.83 0.94
C ALA A 152 2.64 0.28 1.16
N VAL A 153 2.24 1.44 1.72
CA VAL A 153 3.18 2.51 2.12
C VAL A 153 4.25 1.98 3.06
N ARG A 154 3.85 1.28 4.14
CA ARG A 154 4.81 0.66 5.08
C ARG A 154 5.74 -0.33 4.39
N PHE A 155 5.22 -1.17 3.50
CA PHE A 155 6.03 -2.14 2.76
C PHE A 155 7.12 -1.42 1.93
N ILE A 156 6.75 -0.40 1.16
CA ILE A 156 7.69 0.34 0.30
C ILE A 156 8.73 1.09 1.14
N ALA A 157 8.30 1.68 2.26
CA ALA A 157 9.12 2.50 3.14
C ALA A 157 10.11 1.68 3.98
N GLU A 158 9.73 0.48 4.43
CA GLU A 158 10.53 -0.30 5.38
C GLU A 158 11.29 -1.45 4.73
N ILE A 159 10.79 -2.00 3.62
CA ILE A 159 11.50 -3.04 2.87
C ILE A 159 12.50 -2.39 1.94
N SER A 160 13.75 -2.36 2.38
CA SER A 160 14.88 -1.85 1.58
C SER A 160 15.51 -2.95 0.73
N GLY A 161 15.89 -2.65 -0.51
CA GLY A 161 16.68 -3.55 -1.35
C GLY A 161 18.13 -3.79 -0.87
N ARG A 162 18.51 -3.30 0.31
CA ARG A 162 19.79 -3.57 0.94
C ARG A 162 19.67 -4.82 1.80
N SER A 163 20.33 -5.90 1.39
CA SER A 163 20.53 -7.08 2.24
C SER A 163 21.10 -6.65 3.60
N PRO A 164 20.69 -7.29 4.72
CA PRO A 164 21.31 -7.09 6.02
C PRO A 164 22.69 -7.76 6.06
N MET A 165 23.65 -7.26 5.28
CA MET A 165 25.07 -7.56 5.40
C MET A 165 25.90 -6.40 4.86
N GLN A 166 26.11 -5.40 5.69
CA GLN A 166 27.29 -4.53 5.66
C GLN A 166 27.48 -3.95 7.07
N GLY A 167 27.70 -4.86 8.01
CA GLY A 167 27.90 -4.54 9.43
C GLY A 167 28.79 -5.56 10.13
N LEU A 168 29.62 -6.29 9.38
CA LEU A 168 30.74 -7.05 9.96
C LEU A 168 31.93 -6.89 9.02
N VAL A 169 32.68 -5.81 9.21
CA VAL A 169 34.04 -5.66 8.70
C VAL A 169 34.96 -5.53 9.92
N ARG A 170 35.81 -6.54 10.03
CA ARG A 170 36.96 -6.76 10.94
C ARG A 170 36.65 -7.37 12.30
#